data_AF-A0A0J0ZZF2-F1
#
_entry.id   AF-A0A0J0ZZF2-F1
#
_cell.length_a   1.000
_cell.length_b   1.000
_cell.length_c   1.000
_cell.angle_alpha   90.00
_cell.angle_beta   90.00
_cell.angle_gamma   90.00
#
_symmetry.space_group_name_H-M   'P 1'
#
loop_
_entity.id
_entity.type
_entity.pdbx_description
1 polymer ?
#
loop_
_entity_poly.entity_id
_entity_poly.type
_entity_poly.pdbx_seq_one_letter_code
_entity_poly.pdbx_strand_id
1 'polypeptide(L)' 'MKRYWKQTDSIASRWTTEQDCFLIENNSLSIDELKEHLPFSEDEIRVRRSVLGLVRRDQQMRPY' A
#
# COMPACT_ATOMS: atom_id res chain seq x y z
N MET A 1 17.51 -12.95 0.42
CA MET A 1 17.62 -11.75 -0.44
C MET A 1 16.92 -10.58 0.26
N LYS A 2 17.68 -9.63 0.77
CA LYS A 2 17.14 -8.44 1.45
C LYS A 2 16.61 -7.51 0.36
N ARG A 3 15.28 -7.38 0.26
CA ARG A 3 14.63 -6.44 -0.68
C ARG A 3 14.88 -5.04 -0.15
N TYR A 4 15.91 -4.37 -0.67
CA TYR A 4 16.13 -2.96 -0.42
C TYR A 4 15.11 -2.18 -1.25
N TRP A 5 14.04 -1.76 -0.61
CA TRP A 5 13.08 -0.82 -1.19
C TRP A 5 13.82 0.51 -1.28
N LYS A 6 14.28 0.85 -2.49
CA LYS A 6 14.87 2.15 -2.78
C LYS A 6 13.84 3.20 -2.33
N GLN A 7 14.21 3.99 -1.33
CA GLN A 7 13.54 5.24 -1.00
C GLN A 7 13.57 6.12 -2.25
N THR A 8 12.54 6.01 -3.08
CA THR A 8 12.23 7.02 -4.09
C THR A 8 11.56 8.16 -3.34
N ASP A 9 12.42 8.99 -2.75
CA ASP A 9 12.14 10.29 -2.18
C ASP A 9 11.71 11.22 -3.31
N SER A 10 10.48 11.06 -3.80
CA SER A 10 9.95 11.85 -4.89
C SER A 10 8.43 11.84 -4.80
N ILE A 11 7.88 12.91 -4.21
CA ILE A 11 6.44 13.18 -4.00
C ILE A 11 5.87 12.50 -2.72
N ALA A 12 6.71 12.32 -1.71
CA ALA A 12 6.42 11.63 -0.44
C ALA A 12 5.97 12.59 0.71
N SER A 13 5.13 13.60 0.45
CA SER A 13 4.76 14.56 1.51
C SER A 13 3.60 14.11 2.42
N ARG A 14 3.08 12.89 2.28
CA ARG A 14 1.95 12.42 3.11
C ARG A 14 2.11 11.00 3.65
N TRP A 15 2.68 10.08 2.86
CA TRP A 15 2.86 8.69 3.26
C TRP A 15 4.32 8.38 3.58
N THR A 16 4.59 7.94 4.80
CA THR A 16 5.93 7.53 5.21
C THR A 16 6.18 6.07 4.84
N THR A 17 7.46 5.70 4.73
CA THR A 17 7.89 4.31 4.51
C THR A 17 7.29 3.35 5.55
N GLU A 18 7.12 3.80 6.79
CA GLU A 18 6.51 3.01 7.86
C GLU A 18 5.01 2.75 7.59
N GLN A 19 4.28 3.75 7.09
CA GLN A 19 2.87 3.61 6.73
C GLN A 19 2.68 2.69 5.52
N ASP A 20 3.59 2.77 4.54
CA ASP A 20 3.61 1.82 3.44
C ASP A 20 3.92 0.39 3.90
N CYS A 21 4.90 0.23 4.81
CA CYS A 21 5.22 -1.07 5.41
C CYS A 21 3.99 -1.61 6.15
N PHE A 22 3.33 -0.78 6.94
CA PHE A 22 2.10 -1.13 7.64
C PHE A 22 1.00 -1.56 6.66
N LEU A 23 0.80 -0.87 5.54
CA LEU A 23 -0.16 -1.28 4.51
C LEU A 23 0.20 -2.61 3.83
N ILE A 24 1.49 -2.88 3.62
CA ILE A 24 1.97 -4.12 3.01
C ILE A 24 1.78 -5.30 3.98
N GLU A 25 2.20 -5.11 5.23
CA GLU A 25 2.11 -6.13 6.28
C GLU A 25 0.65 -6.41 6.66
N ASN A 26 -0.18 -5.36 6.73
CA ASN A 26 -1.60 -5.44 7.05
C ASN A 26 -2.50 -5.38 5.81
N ASN A 27 -2.02 -5.79 4.63
CA ASN A 27 -2.84 -5.81 3.42
C ASN A 27 -4.05 -6.76 3.53
N SER A 28 -3.97 -7.76 4.39
CA SER A 28 -5.10 -8.64 4.72
C SER A 28 -6.19 -7.94 5.54
N LEU A 29 -5.88 -6.81 6.19
CA LEU A 29 -6.86 -6.05 6.95
C LEU A 29 -7.77 -5.22 6.04
N SER A 30 -8.99 -5.03 6.55
CA SER A 30 -9.99 -4.14 5.96
C SER A 30 -9.53 -2.69 6.01
N ILE A 31 -10.06 -1.86 5.12
CA ILE A 31 -9.68 -0.45 5.09
C ILE A 31 -10.12 0.26 6.37
N ASP A 32 -11.22 -0.18 7.00
CA ASP A 32 -11.69 0.35 8.27
C ASP A 32 -10.64 0.22 9.39
N GLU A 33 -10.09 -0.98 9.57
CA GLU A 33 -8.98 -1.25 10.50
C GLU A 33 -7.73 -0.42 10.15
N LEU A 34 -7.42 -0.28 8.86
CA LEU A 34 -6.29 0.52 8.42
C LEU A 34 -6.49 2.02 8.73
N LYS A 35 -7.74 2.52 8.70
CA LYS A 35 -8.08 3.90 9.07
C LYS A 35 -8.05 4.13 10.58
N GLU A 36 -8.22 3.10 11.40
CA GLU A 36 -8.04 3.22 12.85
C GLU A 36 -6.57 3.46 13.21
N HIS A 37 -5.66 2.81 12.48
CA HIS A 37 -4.22 2.92 12.71
C HIS A 37 -3.56 4.07 11.94
N LEU A 38 -4.13 4.48 10.81
CA LEU A 38 -3.58 5.52 9.96
C LEU A 38 -4.50 6.74 9.91
N PRO A 39 -3.98 7.97 10.07
CA PRO A 39 -4.76 9.19 9.99
C PRO A 39 -5.10 9.58 8.52
N PHE A 40 -5.60 8.61 7.74
CA PHE A 40 -5.95 8.76 6.33
C PHE A 40 -7.39 8.36 6.05
N SER A 41 -7.92 8.86 4.94
CA SER A 41 -9.25 8.46 4.47
C SER A 41 -9.22 7.12 3.75
N GLU A 42 -10.39 6.48 3.63
CA GLU A 42 -10.55 5.22 2.90
C GLU A 42 -9.99 5.32 1.47
N ASP A 43 -10.33 6.40 0.76
CA ASP A 43 -9.83 6.69 -0.57
C ASP A 43 -8.30 6.80 -0.63
N GLU A 44 -7.67 7.49 0.32
CA GLU A 44 -6.21 7.62 0.37
C GLU A 44 -5.55 6.23 0.55
N ILE A 45 -6.13 5.37 1.40
CA ILE A 45 -5.64 3.99 1.61
C ILE A 45 -5.87 3.13 0.36
N ARG A 46 -7.03 3.23 -0.31
CA ARG A 46 -7.30 2.50 -1.57
C ARG A 46 -6.31 2.88 -2.66
N VAL A 47 -6.07 4.18 -2.83
CA VAL A 47 -5.09 4.70 -3.78
C VAL A 47 -3.71 4.19 -3.42
N ARG A 48 -3.30 4.27 -2.15
CA ARG A 48 -1.97 3.81 -1.73
C ARG A 48 -1.79 2.30 -1.91
N ARG A 49 -2.77 1.47 -1.57
CA ARG A 49 -2.76 0.02 -1.83
C ARG A 49 -2.64 -0.29 -3.33
N SER A 50 -3.27 0.52 -4.18
CA SER A 50 -3.17 0.40 -5.63
C SER A 50 -1.78 0.82 -6.15
N VAL A 51 -1.18 1.86 -5.57
CA VAL A 51 0.19 2.34 -5.88
C VAL A 51 1.25 1.32 -5.43
N LEU A 52 1.09 0.73 -4.25
CA LEU A 52 1.94 -0.34 -3.71
C LEU A 52 1.79 -1.67 -4.47
N GLY A 53 0.87 -1.75 -5.43
CA GLY A 53 0.62 -2.96 -6.21
C GLY A 53 0.00 -4.10 -5.41
N LEU A 54 -0.50 -3.83 -4.19
CA LEU A 54 -1.13 -4.81 -3.32
C LEU A 54 -2.47 -5.32 -3.89
N VAL A 55 -3.11 -4.51 -4.73
CA VAL A 55 -4.41 -4.82 -5.39
C VAL A 55 -4.19 -5.48 -6.77
N ARG A 56 -2.96 -5.52 -7.31
CA ARG A 56 -2.66 -5.94 -8.70
C ARG A 56 -2.14 -7.37 -8.81
N ARG A 57 -2.87 -8.37 -8.31
CA ARG A 57 -2.58 -9.78 -8.66
C ARG A 57 -3.70 -10.55 -9.33
N ASP A 58 -4.94 -10.06 -9.33
CA ASP A 58 -6.04 -10.84 -9.93
C ASP A 58 -6.22 -10.60 -11.44
N GLN A 59 -5.80 -9.44 -11.97
CA GLN A 59 -6.09 -9.09 -13.37
C GLN A 59 -5.00 -9.51 -14.38
N GLN A 60 -3.91 -10.14 -13.93
CA GLN A 60 -2.76 -10.50 -14.79
C GLN A 60 -2.60 -12.01 -15.05
N MET A 61 -3.66 -12.80 -14.82
CA MET A 61 -3.77 -14.18 -15.31
C MET A 61 -5.05 -14.36 -16.11
N ARG A 62 -5.21 -13.64 -17.23
CA ARG A 62 -5.99 -14.20 -18.33
C ARG A 62 -5.08 -15.15 -19.09
N PRO A 63 -5.26 -16.49 -19.01
CA PRO A 63 -4.68 -17.38 -20.00
C PRO A 63 -5.37 -17.05 -21.33
N TYR A 64 -4.56 -16.74 -22.34
CA TYR A 64 -5.01 -16.72 -23.73
C TYR A 64 -5.11 -18.15 -24.24
#